data_AF-A0A7Y3N6Q7-F1
#
_entry.id   AF-A0A7Y3N6Q7-F1
#
_cell.length_a   1.000
_cell.length_b   1.000
_cell.length_c   1.000
_cell.angle_alpha   90.00
_cell.angle_beta   90.00
_cell.angle_gamma   90.00
#
_symmetry.space_group_name_H-M   'P 1'
#
loop_
_entity.id
_entity.type
_entity.pdbx_description
1 polymer ?
#
loop_
_entity_poly.entity_id
_entity_poly.type
_entity_poly.pdbx_seq_one_letter_code
_entity_poly.pdbx_strand_id
1 'polypeptide(L)'
;MELGTFLVMKNWKKTAYEVVVVRSWWMWVVIVFCYLFYSHGIRKKNEQQADLQARLIGLESMQLLALQEREDLLLQINSQSDPDWIELTLKKGLGVVPEGQVKVYFKKEE
;
A
#
# COMPACT_ATOMS: atom_id res chain seq x y z
N MET A 1 -21.66 50.73 48.60
CA MET A 1 -22.84 49.97 48.10
C MET A 1 -22.51 49.16 46.85
N GLU A 2 -21.64 49.65 45.97
CA GLU A 2 -21.23 49.04 44.69
C GLU A 2 -20.44 47.70 44.78
N LEU A 3 -19.70 47.47 45.88
CA LEU A 3 -18.88 46.24 46.03
C LEU A 3 -19.72 44.99 46.33
N GLY A 4 -20.86 45.16 47.00
CA GLY A 4 -21.77 44.05 47.34
C GLY A 4 -22.50 43.52 46.11
N THR A 5 -22.92 44.39 45.20
CA THR A 5 -23.60 44.01 43.96
C THR A 5 -22.66 43.28 43.00
N PHE A 6 -21.39 43.68 42.92
CA PHE A 6 -20.38 43.01 42.10
C PHE A 6 -20.07 41.59 42.59
N LEU A 7 -19.93 41.40 43.91
CA LEU A 7 -19.71 40.07 44.51
C LEU A 7 -20.91 39.13 44.29
N VAL A 8 -22.14 39.64 44.42
CA VAL A 8 -23.36 38.86 44.17
C VAL A 8 -23.47 38.45 42.70
N MET A 9 -23.21 39.36 41.74
CA MET A 9 -23.19 39.01 40.31
C MET A 9 -22.13 37.97 39.97
N LYS A 10 -20.93 38.08 40.55
CA LYS A 10 -19.83 37.13 40.30
C LYS A 10 -20.17 35.72 40.83
N ASN A 11 -20.80 35.64 42.00
CA ASN A 11 -21.24 34.36 42.56
C ASN A 11 -22.38 33.73 41.76
N TRP A 12 -23.37 34.51 41.30
CA TRP A 12 -24.45 34.01 40.44
C TRP A 12 -23.96 33.41 39.12
N LYS A 13 -22.98 34.06 38.48
CA LYS A 13 -22.38 33.54 37.26
C LYS A 13 -21.69 32.18 37.48
N LYS A 14 -21.01 32.00 38.62
CA LYS A 14 -20.37 30.73 38.96
C LYS A 14 -21.39 29.62 39.18
N THR A 15 -22.43 29.87 39.97
CA THR A 15 -23.48 28.87 40.25
C THR A 15 -24.27 28.50 39.00
N ALA A 16 -24.57 29.47 38.13
CA ALA A 16 -25.21 29.19 36.85
C ALA A 16 -24.31 28.37 35.91
N TYR A 17 -23.01 28.66 35.89
CA TYR A 17 -22.05 27.91 35.08
C TYR A 17 -21.90 26.47 35.57
N GLU A 18 -21.82 26.22 36.88
CA GLU A 18 -21.77 24.86 37.44
C GLU A 18 -23.01 24.04 37.05
N VAL A 19 -24.21 24.61 37.14
CA VAL A 19 -25.44 23.88 36.79
C VAL A 19 -25.53 23.57 35.29
N VAL A 20 -25.14 24.51 34.43
CA VAL A 20 -25.13 24.30 32.97
C VAL A 20 -24.05 23.31 32.55
N VAL A 21 -22.85 23.42 33.12
CA VAL A 21 -21.75 22.51 32.83
C VAL A 21 -22.07 21.11 33.33
N VAL A 22 -22.54 20.92 34.56
CA VAL A 22 -22.87 19.58 35.08
C VAL A 22 -23.99 18.92 34.27
N ARG A 23 -24.99 19.70 33.82
CA ARG A 23 -26.10 19.17 33.02
C ARG A 23 -25.73 18.90 31.56
N SER A 24 -24.82 19.68 30.98
CA SER A 24 -24.41 19.58 29.57
C SER A 24 -23.13 18.78 29.35
N TRP A 25 -22.34 18.51 30.40
CA TRP A 25 -21.10 17.72 30.32
C TRP A 25 -21.34 16.31 29.80
N TRP A 26 -22.46 15.70 30.19
CA TRP A 26 -22.85 14.38 29.70
C TRP A 26 -23.05 14.32 28.18
N MET A 27 -23.52 15.40 27.55
CA MET A 27 -23.66 15.47 26.09
C MET A 27 -22.30 15.46 25.40
N TRP A 28 -21.32 16.18 25.93
CA TRP A 28 -19.96 16.19 25.40
C TRP A 28 -19.30 14.82 25.52
N VAL A 29 -19.47 14.14 26.65
CA VAL A 29 -18.97 12.76 26.83
C VAL A 29 -19.57 11.82 25.78
N VAL A 30 -20.88 11.89 25.54
CA VAL A 30 -21.56 11.05 24.53
C VAL A 30 -21.07 11.37 23.12
N ILE A 31 -20.91 12.65 22.77
CA ILE A 31 -20.41 13.07 21.45
C ILE A 31 -18.98 12.58 21.22
N VAL A 32 -18.09 12.77 22.19
CA VAL A 32 -16.70 12.28 22.11
C VAL A 32 -16.68 10.76 22.02
N PHE A 33 -17.50 10.06 22.80
CA PHE A 33 -17.60 8.61 22.76
C PHE A 33 -18.07 8.10 21.39
N CYS A 34 -19.09 8.72 20.81
CA CYS A 34 -19.55 8.41 19.45
C CYS A 34 -18.45 8.65 18.42
N TYR A 35 -17.68 9.74 18.54
CA TYR A 35 -16.58 10.04 17.64
C TYR A 35 -15.42 9.02 17.78
N LEU A 36 -15.09 8.61 19.00
CA LEU A 36 -14.09 7.59 19.28
C LEU A 36 -14.54 6.23 18.73
N PHE A 37 -15.79 5.84 18.92
CA PHE A 37 -16.32 4.59 18.35
C PHE A 37 -16.31 4.60 16.83
N TYR A 38 -16.73 5.72 16.22
CA TYR A 38 -16.70 5.87 14.76
C TYR A 38 -15.28 5.77 14.21
N SER A 39 -14.34 6.53 14.79
CA SER A 39 -12.94 6.52 14.36
C SER A 39 -12.25 5.17 14.62
N HIS A 40 -12.54 4.51 15.74
CA HIS A 40 -12.03 3.18 16.05
C HIS A 40 -12.57 2.11 15.09
N GLY A 41 -13.86 2.19 14.70
CA GLY A 41 -14.47 1.28 13.74
C GLY A 41 -13.89 1.41 12.32
N ILE A 42 -13.59 2.64 11.88
CA ILE A 42 -12.99 2.91 10.56
C ILE A 42 -11.56 2.35 10.47
N ARG A 43 -10.78 2.42 11.55
CA ARG A 43 -9.39 1.93 11.54
C ARG A 43 -9.28 0.44 11.21
N LYS A 44 -10.20 -0.39 11.73
CA LYS A 44 -10.20 -1.83 11.47
C LYS A 44 -10.54 -2.18 10.01
N LYS A 45 -11.34 -1.35 9.34
CA LYS A 45 -11.70 -1.53 7.92
C LYS A 45 -10.52 -1.21 7.00
N ASN A 46 -9.77 -0.16 7.31
CA ASN A 46 -8.62 0.25 6.50
C ASN A 46 -7.50 -0.80 6.47
N GLU A 47 -7.22 -1.45 7.60
CA GLU A 47 -6.21 -2.51 7.67
C GLU A 47 -6.58 -3.73 6.82
N GLN A 48 -7.85 -4.16 6.86
CA GLN A 48 -8.34 -5.27 6.05
C GLN A 48 -8.31 -4.94 4.56
N GLN A 49 -8.65 -3.69 4.20
CA GLN A 49 -8.66 -3.24 2.82
C GLN A 49 -7.24 -3.13 2.24
N ALA A 50 -6.27 -2.72 3.06
CA ALA A 50 -4.86 -2.70 2.68
C ALA A 50 -4.29 -4.11 2.45
N ASP A 51 -4.63 -5.09 3.31
CA ASP A 51 -4.20 -6.48 3.14
C ASP A 51 -4.78 -7.12 1.87
N LEU A 52 -6.07 -6.86 1.58
CA LEU A 52 -6.73 -7.31 0.35
C LEU A 52 -6.09 -6.71 -0.91
N GLN A 53 -5.76 -5.42 -0.90
CA GLN A 53 -5.06 -4.78 -2.02
C GLN A 53 -3.65 -5.32 -2.22
N ALA A 54 -2.89 -5.53 -1.14
CA ALA A 54 -1.55 -6.11 -1.21
C ALA A 54 -1.58 -7.52 -1.82
N ARG A 55 -2.58 -8.34 -1.45
CA ARG A 55 -2.78 -9.66 -2.04
C ARG A 55 -3.12 -9.57 -3.53
N LEU A 56 -4.02 -8.67 -3.94
CA LEU A 56 -4.38 -8.50 -5.35
C LEU A 56 -3.16 -8.13 -6.21
N ILE A 57 -2.35 -7.16 -5.76
CA ILE A 57 -1.13 -6.75 -6.45
C ILE A 57 -0.15 -7.94 -6.56
N GLY A 58 -0.01 -8.71 -5.48
CA GLY A 58 0.80 -9.93 -5.48
C GLY A 58 0.33 -10.95 -6.52
N LEU A 59 -0.98 -11.25 -6.56
CA LEU A 59 -1.56 -12.18 -7.52
C LEU A 59 -1.42 -11.70 -8.97
N GLU A 60 -1.63 -10.41 -9.23
CA GLU A 60 -1.50 -9.81 -10.56
C GLU A 60 -0.06 -9.91 -11.07
N SER A 61 0.93 -9.67 -10.20
CA SER A 61 2.34 -9.82 -10.58
C SER A 61 2.72 -11.27 -10.92
N MET A 62 2.20 -12.25 -10.17
CA MET A 62 2.42 -13.67 -10.46
C MET A 62 1.75 -14.09 -11.77
N GLN A 63 0.55 -13.56 -12.03
CA GLN A 63 -0.15 -13.82 -13.28
C GLN A 63 0.63 -13.26 -14.49
N LEU A 64 1.18 -12.05 -14.36
CA LEU A 64 1.97 -11.43 -15.42
C LEU A 64 3.24 -12.22 -15.72
N LEU A 65 3.97 -12.67 -14.70
CA LEU A 65 5.15 -13.51 -14.87
C LEU A 65 4.82 -14.84 -15.56
N ALA A 66 3.73 -15.51 -15.15
CA ALA A 66 3.29 -16.75 -15.77
C ALA A 66 2.84 -16.56 -17.23
N LEU A 67 2.22 -15.42 -17.55
CA LEU A 67 1.89 -15.06 -18.93
C LEU A 67 3.13 -14.82 -19.78
N GLN A 68 4.11 -14.10 -19.24
CA GLN A 68 5.38 -13.84 -19.92
C GLN A 68 6.14 -15.14 -20.18
N GLU A 69 6.21 -16.04 -19.20
CA GLU A 69 6.84 -17.35 -19.37
C GLU A 69 6.12 -18.18 -20.45
N ARG A 70 4.78 -18.14 -20.48
CA ARG A 70 4.00 -18.78 -21.54
C ARG A 70 4.30 -18.18 -22.92
N GLU A 71 4.42 -16.87 -23.03
CA GLU A 71 4.77 -16.19 -24.28
C GLU A 71 6.19 -16.54 -24.74
N ASP A 72 7.16 -16.57 -23.83
CA ASP A 72 8.54 -16.98 -24.12
C ASP A 72 8.61 -18.44 -24.58
N LEU A 73 7.85 -19.34 -23.95
CA LEU A 73 7.76 -20.74 -24.37
C LEU A 73 7.08 -20.87 -25.74
N LEU A 74 6.02 -20.11 -26.01
CA LEU A 74 5.35 -20.10 -27.32
C LEU A 74 6.28 -19.54 -28.41
N LEU A 75 7.06 -18.50 -28.10
CA LEU A 75 8.09 -17.98 -28.97
C LEU A 75 9.13 -19.06 -29.28
N GLN A 76 9.63 -19.77 -28.28
CA GLN A 76 10.57 -20.89 -28.45
C GLN A 76 9.98 -22.04 -29.28
N ILE A 77 8.69 -22.37 -29.12
CA ILE A 77 8.03 -23.40 -29.93
C ILE A 77 7.89 -22.95 -31.38
N ASN A 78 7.44 -21.72 -31.62
CA ASN A 78 7.27 -21.19 -32.98
C ASN A 78 8.60 -21.12 -33.74
N SER A 79 9.66 -20.73 -33.04
CA SER A 79 11.01 -20.58 -33.59
C SER A 79 11.81 -21.88 -33.64
N GLN A 80 11.38 -22.97 -32.99
CA GLN A 80 11.92 -24.33 -33.25
C GLN A 80 11.68 -24.80 -34.69
N SER A 81 10.82 -24.11 -35.44
CA SER A 81 10.62 -24.31 -36.89
C SER A 81 11.74 -23.67 -37.73
N ASP A 82 12.55 -22.77 -37.15
CA ASP A 82 13.61 -22.03 -37.81
C ASP A 82 15.00 -22.57 -37.42
N PRO A 83 15.82 -23.03 -38.38
CA PRO A 83 17.12 -23.63 -38.10
C PRO A 83 18.10 -22.67 -37.41
N ASP A 84 18.03 -21.37 -37.69
CA ASP A 84 18.89 -20.34 -37.09
C ASP A 84 18.58 -20.11 -35.60
N TRP A 85 17.33 -20.33 -35.17
CA TRP A 85 16.93 -20.18 -33.77
C TRP A 85 17.39 -21.35 -32.90
N ILE A 86 17.42 -22.55 -33.45
CA ILE A 86 17.97 -23.75 -32.79
C ILE A 86 19.45 -23.52 -32.48
N GLU A 87 20.20 -22.94 -33.41
CA GLU A 87 21.62 -22.63 -33.21
C GLU A 87 21.84 -21.58 -32.10
N LEU A 88 21.00 -20.53 -32.06
CA LEU A 88 21.03 -19.51 -31.00
C LEU A 88 20.64 -20.06 -29.62
N THR A 89 19.64 -20.92 -29.56
CA THR A 89 19.17 -21.55 -28.32
C THR A 89 20.19 -22.57 -27.80
N LEU A 90 20.82 -23.35 -28.69
CA LEU A 90 21.96 -24.20 -28.33
C LEU A 90 23.13 -23.38 -27.78
N LYS A 91 23.51 -22.27 -28.45
CA LYS A 91 24.59 -21.37 -28.00
C LYS A 91 24.32 -20.78 -26.61
N LYS A 92 23.06 -20.42 -26.32
CA LYS A 92 22.63 -19.92 -25.00
C LYS A 92 22.58 -21.02 -23.94
N GLY A 93 22.07 -22.21 -24.26
CA GLY A 93 21.83 -23.30 -23.30
C GLY A 93 23.07 -24.12 -22.96
N LEU A 94 23.94 -24.37 -23.94
CA LEU A 94 25.21 -25.11 -23.73
C LEU A 94 26.37 -24.19 -23.34
N GLY A 95 26.28 -22.87 -23.60
CA GLY A 95 27.37 -21.93 -23.33
C GLY A 95 28.62 -22.17 -24.20
N VAL A 96 28.51 -23.01 -25.23
CA VAL A 96 29.60 -23.40 -26.13
C VAL A 96 29.40 -22.77 -27.50
N VAL A 97 30.44 -22.13 -28.00
CA VAL A 97 30.54 -21.57 -29.36
C VAL A 97 30.74 -22.75 -30.33
N PRO A 98 30.01 -22.81 -31.47
CA PRO A 98 30.19 -23.89 -32.43
C PRO A 98 31.61 -23.90 -33.01
N GLU A 99 32.11 -25.09 -33.29
CA GLU A 99 33.48 -25.33 -33.76
C GLU A 99 33.76 -24.53 -35.04
N GLY A 100 34.62 -23.51 -34.94
CA GLY A 100 35.07 -22.69 -36.07
C GLY A 100 34.91 -21.17 -35.89
N GLN A 101 34.25 -20.67 -34.84
CA GLN A 101 34.15 -19.23 -34.59
C GLN A 101 34.91 -18.81 -33.32
N VAL A 102 35.83 -17.86 -33.45
CA VAL A 102 36.63 -17.33 -32.33
C VAL A 102 35.87 -16.18 -31.67
N LYS A 103 35.62 -16.29 -30.36
CA LYS A 103 35.03 -15.22 -29.55
C LYS A 103 36.05 -14.08 -29.38
N VAL A 104 35.99 -13.06 -30.24
CA VAL A 104 36.84 -11.87 -30.15
C VAL A 104 36.27 -10.92 -29.10
N TYR A 105 36.94 -10.81 -27.95
CA TYR A 105 36.71 -9.74 -26.98
C TYR A 105 37.54 -8.52 -27.40
N PHE A 106 36.90 -7.46 -27.86
CA PHE A 106 37.55 -6.17 -28.02
C PHE A 106 37.73 -5.55 -26.63
N LYS A 107 38.94 -5.64 -26.09
CA LYS A 107 39.34 -4.85 -24.92
C LYS A 107 39.53 -3.41 -25.40
N LYS A 108 38.74 -2.48 -24.88
CA LYS A 108 39.00 -1.05 -25.04
C LYS A 108 40.29 -0.77 -24.28
N GLU A 109 41.36 -0.41 -24.99
CA GLU A 109 42.55 0.16 -24.37
C GLU A 109 42.17 1.50 -23.76
N GLU A 110 42.57 1.71 -22.50
CA GLU A 110 42.33 2.93 -21.72
C GLU A 110 43.08 4.14 -22.29
#